data_AF-A0A5E7ECH4-F1
#
_entry.id   AF-A0A5E7ECH4-F1
#
_cell.length_a   1.000
_cell.length_b   1.000
_cell.length_c   1.000
_cell.angle_alpha   90.00
_cell.angle_beta   90.00
_cell.angle_gamma   90.00
#
_symmetry.space_group_name_H-M   'P 1'
#
loop_
_entity.id
_entity.type
_entity.pdbx_description
1 polymer ?
#
loop_
_entity_poly.entity_id
_entity_poly.type
_entity_poly.pdbx_seq_one_letter_code
_entity_poly.pdbx_strand_id
1 'polypeptide(L)'
;MSSLVEQPLEHARQRFAGQPQKRTTATSAKISITVPAPTVYSLGVVVDGPTNHFMFLEGRALAIDMVKSLHACPASVVIDRLTGAAAGRPGSYASGISSVIKALKETENAQ
;
A
#
# COMPACT_ATOMS: atom_id res chain seq x y z
N MET A 1 9.73 -22.44 52.92
CA MET A 1 9.58 -20.98 52.70
C MET A 1 9.71 -20.75 51.21
N SER A 2 8.58 -20.73 50.50
CA SER A 2 8.56 -20.62 49.03
C SER A 2 8.75 -19.17 48.63
N SER A 3 9.73 -18.95 47.74
CA SER A 3 10.27 -17.67 47.34
C SER A 3 9.25 -16.80 46.59
N LEU A 4 9.21 -15.51 46.92
CA LEU A 4 8.33 -14.46 46.37
C LEU A 4 8.46 -14.27 44.84
N VAL A 5 9.41 -14.95 44.19
CA VAL A 5 9.70 -14.87 42.75
C VAL A 5 8.96 -15.92 41.91
N GLU A 6 8.46 -17.00 42.51
CA GLU A 6 7.74 -18.06 41.77
C GLU A 6 6.26 -17.77 41.55
N GLN A 7 5.66 -16.89 42.36
CA GLN A 7 4.24 -16.52 42.24
C GLN A 7 3.82 -15.91 40.89
N PRO A 8 4.55 -14.96 40.27
CA PRO A 8 4.14 -14.37 38.99
C PRO A 8 4.23 -15.35 37.81
N LEU A 9 5.14 -16.33 37.86
CA LEU A 9 5.33 -17.30 36.77
C LEU A 9 4.21 -18.36 36.75
N GLU A 10 3.78 -18.82 37.93
CA GLU A 10 2.64 -19.73 38.06
C GLU A 10 1.32 -19.07 37.63
N HIS A 11 1.14 -17.78 37.96
CA HIS A 11 -0.03 -17.00 37.53
C HIS A 11 -0.08 -16.82 36.00
N ALA A 12 1.07 -16.73 35.33
CA ALA A 12 1.15 -16.66 33.87
C ALA A 12 0.74 -17.97 33.19
N ARG A 13 1.10 -19.13 33.77
CA ARG A 13 0.74 -20.45 33.24
C ARG A 13 -0.75 -20.74 33.31
N GLN A 14 -1.42 -20.32 34.39
CA GLN A 14 -2.86 -20.52 34.54
C GLN A 14 -3.70 -19.72 33.54
N ARG A 15 -3.19 -18.61 32.98
CA ARG A 15 -3.91 -17.85 31.92
C ARG A 15 -4.02 -18.59 30.59
N PHE A 16 -3.15 -19.57 30.33
CA PHE A 16 -3.14 -20.30 29.05
C PHE A 16 -3.85 -21.65 29.11
N ALA A 17 -4.25 -22.14 30.29
CA ALA A 17 -4.81 -23.47 30.48
C ALA A 17 -6.28 -23.65 30.02
N GLY A 18 -6.88 -22.65 29.38
CA GLY A 18 -8.29 -22.71 28.95
C GLY A 18 -8.65 -21.87 27.74
N GLN A 19 -7.69 -21.29 27.02
CA GLN A 19 -8.01 -20.58 25.79
C GLN A 19 -8.02 -21.56 24.61
N PRO A 20 -9.16 -21.74 23.91
CA PRO A 20 -9.15 -22.45 22.64
C PRO A 20 -8.23 -21.68 21.69
N GLN A 21 -7.19 -22.35 21.18
CA GLN A 21 -6.39 -21.85 20.07
C GLN A 21 -7.36 -21.53 18.92
N LYS A 22 -7.62 -20.24 18.68
CA LYS A 22 -8.23 -19.80 17.42
C LYS A 22 -7.20 -20.05 16.33
N ARG A 23 -7.22 -21.27 15.82
CA ARG A 23 -6.62 -21.65 14.54
C ARG A 23 -7.34 -20.82 13.49
N THR A 24 -6.74 -19.72 13.06
CA THR A 24 -7.21 -19.01 11.87
C THR A 24 -6.88 -19.88 10.66
N THR A 25 -7.71 -20.89 10.43
CA THR A 25 -7.83 -21.51 9.12
C THR A 25 -8.48 -20.47 8.23
N ALA A 26 -7.66 -19.75 7.46
CA ALA A 26 -8.11 -18.89 6.38
C ALA A 26 -8.73 -19.76 5.28
N THR A 27 -9.94 -20.26 5.53
CA THR A 27 -10.85 -20.67 4.47
C THR A 27 -11.50 -19.38 4.00
N SER A 28 -11.07 -18.85 2.86
CA SER A 28 -11.72 -17.73 2.19
C SER A 28 -13.17 -18.10 1.91
N ALA A 29 -14.06 -17.77 2.83
CA ALA A 29 -15.47 -17.64 2.56
C ALA A 29 -15.61 -16.49 1.57
N LYS A 30 -15.86 -16.82 0.31
CA LYS A 30 -16.22 -15.87 -0.74
C LYS A 30 -17.63 -15.36 -0.43
N ILE A 31 -17.74 -14.53 0.59
CA ILE A 31 -18.97 -13.80 0.86
C ILE A 31 -19.00 -12.69 -0.18
N SER A 32 -19.68 -12.95 -1.29
CA SER A 32 -20.06 -11.92 -2.24
C SER A 32 -21.17 -11.09 -1.59
N ILE A 33 -20.76 -10.25 -0.64
CA ILE A 33 -21.59 -9.11 -0.27
C ILE A 33 -21.37 -8.11 -1.40
N THR A 34 -22.34 -8.04 -2.31
CA THR A 34 -22.50 -6.88 -3.18
C THR A 34 -22.92 -5.72 -2.27
N VAL A 35 -21.98 -5.23 -1.47
CA VAL A 35 -22.10 -3.89 -0.89
C VAL A 35 -21.98 -2.97 -2.10
N PRO A 36 -22.94 -2.07 -2.38
CA PRO A 36 -22.67 -1.00 -3.31
C PRO A 36 -21.41 -0.32 -2.79
N ALA A 37 -20.32 -0.43 -3.55
CA ALA A 37 -19.08 0.26 -3.23
C ALA A 37 -19.48 1.70 -2.91
N PRO A 38 -19.17 2.24 -1.72
CA PRO A 38 -19.40 3.65 -1.50
C PRO A 38 -18.55 4.34 -2.54
N THR A 39 -19.21 4.85 -3.56
CA THR A 39 -18.69 5.77 -4.55
C THR A 39 -18.37 7.05 -3.79
N VAL A 40 -17.28 7.02 -3.02
CA VAL A 40 -16.62 8.20 -2.49
C VAL A 40 -15.88 8.81 -3.68
N TYR A 41 -16.66 9.30 -4.64
CA TYR A 41 -16.16 10.23 -5.63
C TYR A 41 -15.75 11.47 -4.85
N SER A 42 -14.46 11.74 -4.85
CA SER A 42 -13.90 13.09 -4.70
C SER A 42 -14.32 13.86 -3.45
N LEU A 43 -14.31 13.23 -2.28
CA LEU A 43 -13.82 13.98 -1.12
C LEU A 43 -12.31 13.91 -1.23
N GLY A 44 -11.66 15.06 -1.41
CA GLY A 44 -10.21 15.23 -1.33
C GLY A 44 -9.71 14.95 0.08
N VAL A 45 -9.99 13.75 0.60
CA VAL A 45 -9.44 13.26 1.83
C VAL A 45 -7.98 13.01 1.50
N VAL A 46 -7.13 13.94 1.96
CA VAL A 46 -5.71 13.69 2.08
C VAL A 46 -5.59 12.60 3.14
N VAL A 47 -5.71 11.34 2.70
CA VAL A 47 -5.48 10.19 3.56
C VAL A 47 -3.97 10.12 3.74
N ASP A 48 -3.43 10.93 4.64
CA ASP A 48 -2.03 10.84 5.02
C ASP A 48 -1.88 9.74 6.07
N GLY A 49 -0.88 8.88 5.90
CA GLY A 49 -0.67 7.73 6.76
C GLY A 49 0.32 6.73 6.19
N PRO A 50 0.86 5.82 7.03
CA PRO A 50 1.96 4.93 6.65
C PRO A 50 1.69 4.10 5.39
N THR A 51 0.46 3.59 5.23
CA THR A 51 0.06 2.82 4.05
C THR A 51 0.06 3.66 2.77
N ASN A 52 -0.38 4.91 2.83
CA ASN A 52 -0.40 5.77 1.66
C ASN A 52 0.99 6.26 1.27
N HIS A 53 1.84 6.51 2.26
CA HIS A 53 3.26 6.78 2.00
C HIS A 53 3.93 5.59 1.31
N PHE A 54 3.68 4.37 1.80
CA PHE A 54 4.18 3.15 1.14
C PHE A 54 3.67 3.03 -0.30
N MET A 55 2.37 3.20 -0.53
CA MET A 55 1.77 3.14 -1.87
C MET A 55 2.34 4.20 -2.82
N PHE A 56 2.61 5.41 -2.31
CA PHE A 56 3.29 6.46 -3.05
C PHE A 56 4.70 6.04 -3.48
N LEU A 57 5.49 5.50 -2.55
CA LEU A 57 6.86 5.05 -2.85
C LEU A 57 6.86 3.91 -3.86
N GLU A 58 5.94 2.95 -3.72
CA GLU A 58 5.75 1.84 -4.67
C GLU A 58 5.41 2.35 -6.07
N GLY A 59 4.44 3.27 -6.18
CA GLY A 59 4.08 3.88 -7.47
C GLY A 59 5.24 4.63 -8.10
N ARG A 60 6.03 5.35 -7.30
CA ARG A 60 7.22 6.05 -7.76
C ARG A 60 8.33 5.10 -8.19
N ALA A 61 8.58 4.02 -7.45
CA ALA A 61 9.60 3.03 -7.76
C ALA A 61 9.31 2.34 -9.11
N LEU A 62 8.07 1.92 -9.31
CA LEU A 62 7.61 1.34 -10.58
C LEU A 62 7.77 2.34 -11.74
N ALA A 63 7.37 3.60 -11.55
CA ALA A 63 7.53 4.61 -12.58
C ALA A 63 9.00 4.83 -12.97
N ILE A 64 9.92 4.86 -12.01
CA ILE A 64 11.36 4.96 -12.27
C ILE A 64 11.86 3.74 -13.05
N ASP A 65 11.42 2.54 -12.70
CA ASP A 65 11.80 1.31 -13.40
C ASP A 65 11.32 1.29 -14.85
N MET A 66 10.09 1.76 -15.10
CA MET A 66 9.56 1.94 -16.45
C MET A 66 10.36 2.99 -17.25
N VAL A 67 10.71 4.12 -16.64
CA VAL A 67 11.53 5.15 -17.31
C VAL A 67 12.89 4.57 -17.72
N LYS A 68 13.54 3.80 -16.84
CA LYS A 68 14.80 3.10 -17.16
C LYS A 68 14.63 2.12 -18.32
N SER A 69 13.55 1.34 -18.29
CA SER A 69 13.25 0.36 -19.34
C SER A 69 12.93 1.01 -20.69
N LEU A 70 12.40 2.23 -20.67
CA LEU A 70 11.96 2.97 -21.85
C LEU A 70 12.86 4.16 -22.20
N HIS A 71 14.09 4.20 -21.70
CA HIS A 71 15.00 5.34 -21.88
C HIS A 71 15.31 5.68 -23.35
N ALA A 72 15.16 4.70 -24.26
CA ALA A 72 15.33 4.91 -25.70
C ALA A 72 14.07 5.47 -26.40
N CYS A 73 12.95 5.57 -25.71
CA CYS A 73 11.70 6.12 -26.24
C CYS A 73 11.60 7.63 -25.98
N PRO A 74 10.87 8.37 -26.84
CA PRO A 74 10.57 9.78 -26.58
C PRO A 74 9.81 9.97 -25.26
N ALA A 75 10.05 11.09 -24.57
CA ALA A 75 9.44 11.41 -23.28
C ALA A 75 7.89 11.38 -23.34
N SER A 76 7.30 11.85 -24.44
CA SER A 76 5.85 11.80 -24.68
C SER A 76 5.27 10.39 -24.61
N VAL A 77 5.95 9.41 -25.21
CA VAL A 77 5.54 7.99 -25.19
C VAL A 77 5.67 7.41 -23.78
N VAL A 78 6.71 7.78 -23.05
CA VAL A 78 6.90 7.34 -21.67
C VAL A 78 5.80 7.91 -20.76
N ILE A 79 5.46 9.19 -20.91
CA ILE A 79 4.41 9.86 -20.14
C ILE A 79 3.04 9.20 -20.39
N ASP A 80 2.71 8.89 -21.64
CA ASP A 80 1.45 8.23 -21.99
C ASP A 80 1.34 6.84 -21.31
N ARG A 81 2.42 6.05 -21.37
CA ARG A 81 2.47 4.73 -20.72
C ARG A 81 2.39 4.82 -19.19
N LEU A 82 3.08 5.78 -18.57
CA LEU A 82 2.98 6.03 -17.14
C LEU A 82 1.55 6.44 -16.74
N THR A 83 0.89 7.25 -17.56
CA THR A 83 -0.50 7.66 -17.34
C THR A 83 -1.45 6.47 -17.42
N GLY A 84 -1.27 5.59 -18.40
CA GLY A 84 -1.99 4.32 -18.50
C GLY A 84 -1.74 3.40 -17.31
N ALA A 85 -0.51 3.32 -16.82
CA ALA A 85 -0.15 2.50 -15.65
C ALA A 85 -0.78 3.02 -14.33
N ALA A 86 -1.05 4.33 -14.25
CA ALA A 86 -1.74 4.95 -13.12
C ALA A 86 -3.27 4.75 -13.15
N ALA A 87 -3.85 4.43 -14.31
CA ALA A 87 -5.29 4.26 -14.45
C ALA A 87 -5.81 3.09 -13.60
N GLY A 88 -6.89 3.32 -12.85
CA GLY A 88 -7.50 2.31 -11.98
C GLY A 88 -6.70 1.96 -10.73
N ARG A 89 -5.61 2.69 -10.42
CA ARG A 89 -4.80 2.51 -9.21
C ARG A 89 -5.30 3.41 -8.06
N PRO A 90 -5.00 3.05 -6.79
CA PRO A 90 -5.26 3.93 -5.65
C PRO A 90 -4.62 5.31 -5.84
N GLY A 91 -5.27 6.37 -5.37
CA GLY A 91 -4.80 7.76 -5.56
C GLY A 91 -3.39 8.02 -5.04
N SER A 92 -3.00 7.40 -3.92
CA SER A 92 -1.63 7.50 -3.35
C SER A 92 -0.58 6.83 -4.23
N TYR A 93 -0.92 5.73 -4.89
CA TYR A 93 -0.03 5.07 -5.85
C TYR A 93 0.09 5.87 -7.16
N ALA A 94 -1.05 6.34 -7.68
CA ALA A 94 -1.11 7.17 -8.87
C ALA A 94 -0.37 8.50 -8.69
N SER A 95 -0.38 9.08 -7.48
CA SER A 95 0.38 10.31 -7.18
C SER A 95 1.90 10.06 -7.18
N GLY A 96 2.35 8.86 -6.76
CA GLY A 96 3.74 8.41 -6.91
C GLY A 96 4.20 8.39 -8.36
N ILE A 97 3.39 7.81 -9.25
CA ILE A 97 3.64 7.82 -10.70
C ILE A 97 3.60 9.25 -11.25
N SER A 98 2.60 10.03 -10.86
CA SER A 98 2.42 11.42 -11.30
C SER A 98 3.60 12.32 -10.92
N SER A 99 4.24 12.06 -9.77
CA SER A 99 5.47 12.75 -9.37
C SER A 99 6.61 12.55 -10.36
N VAL A 100 6.74 11.36 -10.97
CA VAL A 100 7.78 11.08 -11.98
C VAL A 100 7.42 11.73 -13.31
N ILE A 101 6.15 11.67 -13.72
CA ILE A 101 5.65 12.37 -14.92
C ILE A 101 5.97 13.86 -14.84
N LYS A 102 5.75 14.49 -13.67
CA LYS A 102 6.07 15.91 -13.47
C LYS A 102 7.57 16.19 -13.67
N ALA A 103 8.44 15.38 -13.07
CA ALA A 103 9.89 15.51 -13.22
C ALA A 103 10.36 15.34 -14.68
N LEU A 104 9.76 14.40 -15.43
CA LEU A 104 10.06 14.22 -16.85
C LEU A 104 9.71 15.47 -17.67
N LYS A 105 8.53 16.06 -17.44
CA LYS A 105 8.10 17.29 -18.12
C LYS A 105 8.98 18.49 -17.79
N GLU A 106 9.42 18.60 -16.53
CA GLU A 106 10.34 19.67 -16.11
C GLU A 106 11.70 19.53 -16.79
N THR A 107 12.17 18.30 -17.02
CA THR A 107 13.44 18.04 -17.71
C THR A 107 13.34 18.35 -19.20
N GLU A 108 12.21 18.02 -19.84
CA GLU A 108 11.95 18.34 -21.26
C GLU A 108 11.92 19.86 -21.51
N ASN A 109 11.36 20.64 -20.60
CA ASN A 109 11.29 22.11 -20.72
C ASN A 109 12.61 22.83 -20.38
N ALA A 110 13.60 22.12 -19.81
CA ALA A 110 14.89 22.68 -19.42
C ALA A 110 15.98 22.49 -20.49
N GLN A 111 15.67 21.80 -21.60
CA GLN A 111 16.53 21.64 -22.79
C GLN A 111 16.12 22.61 -23.89
#